data_AF-A0A502E2G5-F1
#
_entry.id   AF-A0A502E2G5-F1
#
_cell.length_a   1.000
_cell.length_b   1.000
_cell.length_c   1.000
_cell.angle_alpha   90.00
_cell.angle_beta   90.00
_cell.angle_gamma   90.00
#
_symmetry.space_group_name_H-M   'P 1'
#
loop_
_entity.id
_entity.type
_entity.pdbx_description
1 polymer ?
#
loop_
_entity_poly.entity_id
_entity_poly.type
_entity_poly.pdbx_seq_one_letter_code
_entity_poly.pdbx_strand_id
1 'polypeptide(L)'
;MRAHRRSTQGGVAAIEFAIVFTVLFVALYGIATFGAVLYTQQVVSRAAEEGARAAPMRPRLVLPSDQAIAIAEIRQLVHEAVAGSLVVPPGNAATPASRLAWVSANVTVGVVTALPSVTVTVGYPYAAFPLLPSLPLLTPWMPTQLTSRAVAALHS
;
A
#
# COMPACT_ATOMS: atom_id res chain seq x y z
N MET A 1 -62.53 -20.38 -20.20
CA MET A 1 -61.74 -19.58 -19.23
C MET A 1 -60.29 -20.02 -19.30
N ARG A 2 -59.39 -19.23 -19.90
CA ARG A 2 -57.94 -19.52 -19.96
C ARG A 2 -57.22 -18.58 -19.00
N ALA A 3 -56.83 -19.08 -17.83
CA ALA A 3 -56.02 -18.35 -16.88
C ALA A 3 -54.61 -18.15 -17.46
N HIS A 4 -54.24 -16.90 -17.71
CA HIS A 4 -52.95 -16.53 -18.28
C HIS A 4 -51.88 -16.61 -17.18
N ARG A 5 -50.89 -17.49 -17.37
CA ARG A 5 -49.68 -17.62 -16.54
C ARG A 5 -48.90 -16.30 -16.56
N ARG A 6 -49.10 -15.43 -15.55
CA ARG A 6 -48.33 -14.18 -15.36
C ARG A 6 -47.23 -14.29 -14.29
N SER A 7 -47.13 -15.40 -13.57
CA SER A 7 -46.18 -15.55 -12.46
C SER A 7 -44.78 -16.01 -12.87
N THR A 8 -44.58 -16.48 -14.10
CA THR A 8 -43.30 -17.05 -14.55
C THR A 8 -42.32 -16.03 -15.15
N GLN A 9 -42.78 -14.87 -15.62
CA GLN A 9 -41.91 -13.85 -16.24
C GLN A 9 -41.10 -13.04 -15.22
N GLY A 10 -41.66 -12.75 -14.04
CA GLY A 10 -40.96 -12.02 -12.98
C GLY A 10 -39.81 -12.80 -12.34
N GLY A 11 -39.96 -14.12 -12.21
CA GLY A 11 -38.89 -14.99 -11.69
C GLY A 11 -37.70 -15.10 -12.64
N VAL A 12 -37.95 -15.16 -13.95
CA VAL A 12 -36.88 -15.20 -14.97
C VAL A 12 -36.11 -13.88 -15.01
N ALA A 13 -36.81 -12.73 -15.01
CA ALA A 13 -36.17 -11.42 -14.98
C ALA A 13 -35.32 -11.20 -13.71
N ALA A 14 -35.77 -11.70 -12.57
CA ALA A 14 -35.01 -11.64 -11.32
C ALA A 14 -33.70 -12.45 -11.40
N ILE A 15 -33.72 -13.62 -12.06
CA ILE A 15 -32.54 -14.47 -12.26
C ILE A 15 -31.55 -13.79 -13.21
N GLU A 16 -32.02 -13.24 -14.33
CA GLU A 16 -31.17 -12.49 -15.27
C GLU A 16 -30.50 -11.31 -14.57
N PHE A 17 -31.24 -10.53 -13.79
CA PHE A 17 -30.69 -9.43 -13.00
C PHE A 17 -29.64 -9.92 -11.99
N ALA A 18 -29.91 -11.01 -11.27
CA ALA A 18 -28.97 -11.54 -10.28
C ALA A 18 -27.63 -11.96 -10.91
N ILE A 19 -27.65 -12.55 -12.11
CA ILE A 19 -26.44 -12.93 -12.83
C ILE A 19 -25.66 -11.70 -13.28
N VAL A 20 -26.33 -10.73 -13.91
CA VAL A 20 -25.69 -9.48 -14.36
C VAL A 20 -25.11 -8.72 -13.17
N PHE A 21 -25.87 -8.59 -12.09
CA PHE A 21 -25.43 -7.95 -10.86
C PHE A 21 -24.20 -8.65 -10.29
N THR A 22 -24.18 -9.98 -10.24
CA THR A 22 -23.05 -10.75 -9.73
C THR A 22 -21.80 -10.54 -10.56
N VAL A 23 -21.91 -10.60 -11.89
CA VAL A 23 -20.78 -10.35 -12.81
C VAL A 23 -20.26 -8.92 -12.65
N LEU A 24 -21.17 -7.94 -12.60
CA LEU A 24 -20.81 -6.53 -12.40
C LEU A 24 -20.13 -6.32 -11.04
N PHE A 25 -20.65 -6.93 -9.98
CA PHE A 25 -20.10 -6.82 -8.64
C PHE A 25 -18.68 -7.40 -8.58
N VAL A 26 -18.44 -8.56 -9.17
CA VAL A 26 -17.09 -9.16 -9.27
C VAL A 26 -16.15 -8.24 -10.05
N ALA A 27 -16.61 -7.65 -11.16
CA ALA A 27 -15.81 -6.71 -11.94
C ALA A 27 -15.44 -5.45 -11.14
N LEU A 28 -16.42 -4.81 -10.48
CA LEU A 28 -16.21 -3.64 -9.63
C LEU A 28 -15.28 -3.96 -8.44
N TYR A 29 -15.47 -5.10 -7.81
CA TYR A 29 -14.62 -5.56 -6.71
C TYR A 29 -13.18 -5.79 -7.17
N GLY A 30 -13.00 -6.41 -8.35
CA GLY A 30 -11.70 -6.56 -8.98
C GLY A 30 -11.02 -5.22 -9.19
N ILE A 31 -11.71 -4.26 -9.81
CA ILE A 31 -11.20 -2.89 -10.03
C ILE A 31 -10.81 -2.23 -8.69
N ALA A 32 -11.65 -2.32 -7.67
CA ALA A 32 -11.36 -1.76 -6.35
C ALA A 32 -10.13 -2.41 -5.70
N THR A 33 -9.97 -3.72 -5.84
CA THR A 33 -8.83 -4.48 -5.32
C THR A 33 -7.52 -4.07 -6.00
N PHE A 34 -7.49 -4.01 -7.34
CA PHE A 34 -6.32 -3.51 -8.06
C PHE A 34 -6.05 -2.04 -7.77
N GLY A 35 -7.09 -1.21 -7.63
CA GLY A 35 -6.97 0.18 -7.22
C GLY A 35 -6.31 0.33 -5.84
N ALA A 36 -6.67 -0.54 -4.89
CA ALA A 36 -6.05 -0.57 -3.57
C ALA A 36 -4.56 -0.97 -3.61
N VAL A 37 -4.18 -1.92 -4.46
CA VAL A 37 -2.77 -2.26 -4.71
C VAL A 37 -2.01 -1.04 -5.25
N LEU A 38 -2.55 -0.40 -6.30
CA LEU A 38 -1.91 0.77 -6.92
C LEU A 38 -1.80 1.95 -5.96
N TYR A 39 -2.83 2.22 -5.17
CA TYR A 39 -2.79 3.23 -4.11
C TYR A 39 -1.67 2.94 -3.11
N THR A 40 -1.56 1.69 -2.65
CA THR A 40 -0.50 1.29 -1.71
C THR A 40 0.88 1.44 -2.34
N GLN A 41 1.04 1.08 -3.62
CA GLN A 41 2.28 1.28 -4.35
C GLN A 41 2.65 2.77 -4.46
N GLN A 42 1.68 3.66 -4.70
CA GLN A 42 1.90 5.11 -4.71
C GLN A 42 2.37 5.62 -3.34
N VAL A 43 1.76 5.15 -2.24
CA VAL A 43 2.18 5.50 -0.89
C VAL A 43 3.64 5.10 -0.64
N VAL A 44 4.00 3.85 -0.96
CA VAL A 44 5.36 3.32 -0.77
C VAL A 44 6.36 4.07 -1.64
N SER A 45 6.00 4.43 -2.88
CA SER A 45 6.86 5.23 -3.77
C SER A 45 7.08 6.64 -3.24
N ARG A 46 6.01 7.34 -2.85
CA ARG A 46 6.10 8.66 -2.25
C ARG A 46 6.98 8.65 -1.01
N ALA A 47 6.83 7.65 -0.14
CA ALA A 47 7.62 7.55 1.08
C ALA A 47 9.11 7.31 0.78
N ALA A 48 9.43 6.47 -0.21
CA ALA A 48 10.82 6.27 -0.65
C ALA A 48 11.43 7.57 -1.18
N GLU A 49 10.69 8.30 -2.03
CA GLU A 49 11.11 9.59 -2.58
C GLU A 49 11.33 10.64 -1.49
N GLU A 50 10.44 10.71 -0.50
CA GLU A 50 10.55 11.65 0.63
C GLU A 50 11.83 11.37 1.44
N GLY A 51 12.12 10.09 1.72
CA GLY A 51 13.36 9.69 2.38
C GLY A 51 14.61 10.03 1.56
N ALA A 52 14.58 9.77 0.24
CA ALA A 52 15.68 10.10 -0.65
C ALA A 52 15.91 11.62 -0.73
N ARG A 53 14.85 12.42 -0.80
CA ARG A 53 14.92 13.90 -0.80
C ARG A 53 15.48 14.47 0.51
N ALA A 54 15.16 13.85 1.64
CA ALA A 54 15.68 14.27 2.94
C ALA A 54 17.18 13.95 3.11
N ALA A 55 17.70 12.96 2.37
CA ALA A 55 19.04 12.44 2.61
C ALA A 55 20.17 13.47 2.35
N PRO A 56 20.21 14.24 1.25
CA PRO A 56 21.22 15.30 1.07
C PRO A 56 21.17 16.40 2.15
N MET A 57 20.03 16.55 2.85
CA MET A 57 19.87 17.51 3.95
C MET A 57 20.41 16.96 5.29
N ARG A 58 21.06 15.79 5.29
CA ARG A 58 21.62 15.12 6.45
C ARG A 58 23.14 14.93 6.25
N PRO A 59 23.96 15.95 6.55
CA PRO A 59 25.41 15.89 6.34
C PRO A 59 26.07 14.72 7.10
N ARG A 60 25.47 14.31 8.22
CA ARG A 60 25.87 13.13 9.01
C ARG A 60 25.91 11.81 8.24
N LEU A 61 25.25 11.69 7.07
CA LEU A 61 25.32 10.49 6.23
C LEU A 61 26.71 10.20 5.68
N VAL A 62 27.54 11.23 5.53
CA VAL A 62 28.90 11.14 4.98
C VAL A 62 29.94 10.94 6.08
N LEU A 63 29.57 11.19 7.35
CA LEU A 63 30.43 11.00 8.51
C LEU A 63 30.24 9.59 9.10
N PRO A 64 31.27 8.72 9.11
CA PRO A 64 31.12 7.33 9.59
C PRO A 64 30.64 7.20 11.03
N SER A 65 31.00 8.14 11.92
CA SER A 65 30.59 8.13 13.33
C SER A 65 29.11 8.38 13.56
N ASP A 66 28.47 9.15 12.66
CA ASP A 66 27.11 9.68 12.85
C ASP A 66 26.12 9.12 11.81
N GLN A 67 26.60 8.32 10.86
CA GLN A 67 25.80 7.78 9.76
C GLN A 67 24.60 6.97 10.25
N ALA A 68 24.76 6.19 11.32
CA ALA A 68 23.67 5.41 11.89
C ALA A 68 22.51 6.29 12.41
N ILE A 69 22.82 7.46 12.98
CA ILE A 69 21.82 8.42 13.46
C ILE A 69 21.06 9.01 12.27
N ALA A 70 21.78 9.43 11.23
CA ALA A 70 21.15 9.99 10.02
C ALA A 70 20.25 8.97 9.30
N ILE A 71 20.67 7.70 9.24
CA ILE A 71 19.85 6.61 8.71
C ILE A 71 18.59 6.41 9.56
N ALA A 72 18.69 6.47 10.89
CA ALA A 72 17.54 6.35 11.78
C ALA A 72 16.54 7.50 11.59
N GLU A 73 17.01 8.73 11.41
CA GLU A 73 16.16 9.90 11.12
C GLU A 73 15.41 9.75 9.78
N ILE A 74 16.10 9.33 8.70
CA ILE A 74 15.47 9.08 7.40
C ILE A 74 14.44 7.96 7.51
N ARG A 75 14.77 6.89 8.23
CA ARG A 75 13.84 5.78 8.46
C ARG A 75 12.58 6.25 9.18
N GLN A 76 12.72 7.09 10.20
CA GLN A 76 11.60 7.66 10.93
C GLN A 76 10.71 8.50 10.01
N LEU A 77 11.31 9.39 9.21
CA LEU A 77 10.58 10.23 8.24
C LEU A 77 9.80 9.39 7.21
N VAL A 78 10.40 8.31 6.72
CA VAL A 78 9.72 7.35 5.82
C VAL A 78 8.54 6.67 6.53
N HIS A 79 8.72 6.22 7.77
CA HIS A 79 7.63 5.61 8.54
C HIS A 79 6.50 6.60 8.80
N GLU A 80 6.81 7.86 9.14
CA GLU A 80 5.81 8.92 9.32
C GLU A 80 5.03 9.19 8.02
N ALA A 81 5.72 9.22 6.88
CA ALA A 81 5.10 9.41 5.57
C ALA A 81 4.11 8.29 5.22
N VAL A 82 4.45 7.03 5.55
CA VAL A 82 3.54 5.87 5.36
C VAL A 82 2.41 5.90 6.39
N ALA A 83 2.71 6.20 7.66
CA ALA A 83 1.73 6.28 8.75
C ALA A 83 0.67 7.36 8.51
N GLY A 84 0.95 8.37 7.68
CA GLY A 84 -0.02 9.38 7.23
C GLY A 84 -1.04 8.91 6.19
N SER A 85 -0.98 7.66 5.71
CA SER A 85 -1.81 7.15 4.60
C SER A 85 -2.84 6.09 5.03
N LEU A 86 -3.80 5.74 4.17
CA LEU A 86 -4.87 4.78 4.53
C LEU A 86 -4.41 3.31 4.60
N VAL A 87 -3.13 3.02 4.40
CA VAL A 87 -2.56 1.66 4.40
C VAL A 87 -2.42 1.03 5.78
N VAL A 88 -2.63 1.81 6.84
CA VAL A 88 -2.61 1.29 8.22
C VAL A 88 -3.98 0.65 8.53
N PRO A 89 -4.01 -0.61 8.98
CA PRO A 89 -5.25 -1.29 9.32
C PRO A 89 -6.08 -0.53 10.36
N PRO A 90 -7.43 -0.54 10.27
CA PRO A 90 -8.30 0.18 11.21
C PRO A 90 -8.02 -0.11 12.69
N GLY A 91 -7.66 -1.36 13.03
CA GLY A 91 -7.31 -1.77 14.40
C GLY A 91 -6.07 -1.08 14.99
N ASN A 92 -5.22 -0.47 14.15
CA ASN A 92 -4.03 0.27 14.55
C ASN A 92 -4.12 1.76 14.18
N ALA A 93 -5.25 2.19 13.61
CA ALA A 93 -5.43 3.51 13.02
C ALA A 93 -5.96 4.58 14.00
N ALA A 94 -6.15 4.26 15.28
CA ALA A 94 -6.83 5.13 16.25
C ALA A 94 -6.08 6.43 16.58
N THR A 95 -4.75 6.40 16.66
CA THR A 95 -3.93 7.59 16.97
C THR A 95 -2.70 7.66 16.07
N PRO A 96 -2.08 8.85 15.88
CA PRO A 96 -0.82 8.96 15.14
C PRO A 96 0.28 8.04 15.70
N ALA A 97 0.36 7.89 17.03
CA ALA A 97 1.33 7.03 17.68
C ALA A 97 1.10 5.54 17.40
N SER A 98 -0.16 5.07 17.45
CA SER A 98 -0.48 3.66 17.14
C SER A 98 -0.21 3.33 15.68
N ARG A 99 -0.47 4.29 14.78
CA ARG A 99 -0.18 4.17 13.35
C ARG A 99 1.30 4.04 13.09
N LEU A 100 2.10 4.93 13.69
CA LEU A 100 3.55 4.90 13.55
C LEU A 100 4.15 3.61 14.12
N ALA A 101 3.68 3.15 15.29
CA ALA A 101 4.13 1.90 15.90
C ALA A 101 3.80 0.68 15.04
N TRP A 102 2.64 0.66 14.39
CA TRP A 102 2.30 -0.42 13.46
C TRP A 102 3.17 -0.39 12.20
N VAL A 103 3.37 0.80 11.61
CA VAL A 103 4.21 0.95 10.42
C VAL A 103 5.65 0.53 10.71
N SER A 104 6.24 0.99 11.82
CA SER A 104 7.63 0.65 12.16
C SER A 104 7.85 -0.84 12.42
N ALA A 105 6.80 -1.57 12.81
CA ALA A 105 6.86 -3.02 13.04
C ALA A 105 6.67 -3.85 11.75
N ASN A 106 5.96 -3.33 10.74
CA ASN A 106 5.51 -4.13 9.58
C ASN A 106 6.07 -3.64 8.24
N VAL A 107 6.46 -2.37 8.12
CA VAL A 107 7.00 -1.79 6.89
C VAL A 107 8.51 -1.79 6.97
N THR A 108 9.16 -2.40 5.99
CA THR A 108 10.63 -2.49 5.95
C THR A 108 11.20 -1.27 5.23
N VAL A 109 12.14 -0.59 5.88
CA VAL A 109 12.85 0.56 5.28
C VAL A 109 14.35 0.31 5.28
N GLY A 110 14.91 0.17 4.07
CA GLY A 110 16.34 0.07 3.82
C GLY A 110 16.90 1.41 3.39
N VAL A 111 17.97 1.88 4.04
CA VAL A 111 18.73 3.05 3.59
C VAL A 111 20.15 2.59 3.38
N VAL A 112 20.62 2.64 2.13
CA VAL A 112 21.96 2.20 1.74
C VAL A 112 22.71 3.41 1.21
N THR A 113 23.80 3.78 1.87
CA THR A 113 24.70 4.84 1.45
C THR A 113 25.84 4.24 0.62
N ALA A 114 25.96 4.70 -0.63
CA ALA A 114 27.02 4.31 -1.56
C ALA A 114 27.46 5.57 -2.30
N LEU A 115 28.44 6.29 -1.73
CA LEU A 115 28.89 7.59 -2.24
C LEU A 115 29.18 7.52 -3.76
N PRO A 116 28.71 8.50 -4.55
CA PRO A 116 28.09 9.78 -4.16
C PRO A 116 26.55 9.70 -4.03
N SER A 117 25.98 8.54 -3.71
CA SER A 117 24.53 8.33 -3.70
C SER A 117 24.01 7.68 -2.42
N VAL A 118 22.71 7.81 -2.21
CA VAL A 118 21.97 7.11 -1.16
C VAL A 118 20.69 6.54 -1.77
N THR A 119 20.45 5.27 -1.51
CA THR A 119 19.27 4.54 -1.97
C THR A 119 18.35 4.28 -0.78
N VAL A 120 17.11 4.75 -0.88
CA VAL A 120 16.05 4.47 0.08
C VAL A 120 15.09 3.45 -0.54
N THR A 121 14.89 2.33 0.15
CA THR A 121 13.98 1.26 -0.24
C THR A 121 12.88 1.15 0.81
N VAL A 122 11.63 1.08 0.35
CA VAL A 122 10.46 0.89 1.21
C VAL A 122 9.72 -0.37 0.76
N GLY A 123 9.41 -1.26 1.69
CA GLY A 123 8.72 -2.52 1.46
C GLY A 123 7.48 -2.64 2.34
N TYR A 124 6.33 -2.93 1.72
CA TYR A 124 5.04 -3.10 2.38
C TYR A 124 4.51 -4.55 2.16
N PRO A 125 4.20 -5.29 3.23
CA PRO A 125 3.71 -6.67 3.14
C PRO A 125 2.22 -6.74 2.79
N TYR A 126 1.88 -6.52 1.51
CA TYR A 126 0.50 -6.40 1.05
C TYR A 126 -0.38 -7.64 1.32
N ALA A 127 0.15 -8.85 1.16
CA ALA A 127 -0.64 -10.06 1.42
C ALA A 127 -1.01 -10.26 2.91
N ALA A 128 -0.21 -9.72 3.84
CA ALA A 128 -0.52 -9.79 5.26
C ALA A 128 -1.56 -8.74 5.68
N PHE A 129 -1.57 -7.59 4.99
CA PHE A 129 -2.44 -6.45 5.31
C PHE A 129 -3.08 -5.85 4.05
N PRO A 130 -3.95 -6.60 3.36
CA PRO A 130 -4.67 -6.05 2.22
C PRO A 130 -5.69 -5.01 2.70
N LEU A 131 -5.88 -3.94 1.91
CA LEU A 131 -6.85 -2.88 2.20
C LEU A 131 -8.31 -3.35 2.09
N LEU A 132 -8.56 -4.33 1.23
CA LEU A 132 -9.85 -4.97 1.04
C LEU A 132 -9.75 -6.44 1.43
N PRO A 133 -10.83 -7.07 1.90
CA PRO A 133 -10.84 -8.50 2.17
C PRO A 133 -10.34 -9.32 0.98
N SER A 134 -9.46 -10.30 1.20
CA SER A 134 -8.98 -11.12 0.10
C SER A 134 -10.10 -12.05 -0.41
N LEU A 135 -10.39 -12.01 -1.71
CA LEU A 135 -11.26 -13.00 -2.36
C LEU A 135 -10.42 -14.14 -2.94
N PRO A 136 -10.77 -15.43 -2.71
CA PRO A 136 -10.01 -16.57 -3.25
C PRO A 136 -9.82 -16.52 -4.76
N LEU A 137 -10.79 -15.96 -5.49
CA LEU A 137 -10.71 -15.76 -6.93
C LEU A 137 -9.59 -14.80 -7.32
N LEU A 138 -9.34 -13.74 -6.54
CA LEU A 138 -8.40 -12.66 -6.87
C LEU A 138 -7.02 -12.83 -6.22
N THR A 139 -6.91 -13.57 -5.11
CA THR A 139 -5.67 -13.78 -4.36
C THR A 139 -4.47 -14.22 -5.21
N PRO A 140 -4.59 -15.12 -6.21
CA PRO A 140 -3.45 -15.52 -7.03
C PRO A 140 -2.83 -14.40 -7.86
N TRP A 141 -3.59 -13.32 -8.13
CA TRP A 141 -3.11 -12.16 -8.89
C TRP A 141 -2.63 -11.01 -8.02
N MET A 142 -2.75 -11.12 -6.69
CA MET A 142 -2.33 -10.08 -5.76
C MET A 142 -0.84 -10.21 -5.42
N PRO A 143 -0.10 -9.09 -5.36
CA PRO A 143 1.28 -9.11 -4.94
C PRO A 143 1.40 -9.47 -3.45
N THR A 144 2.41 -10.24 -3.11
CA THR A 144 2.71 -10.57 -1.70
C THR A 144 3.38 -9.39 -0.98
N GLN A 145 4.22 -8.65 -1.70
CA GLN A 145 5.02 -7.53 -1.23
C GLN A 145 4.95 -6.40 -2.26
N LEU A 146 4.90 -5.17 -1.79
CA LEU A 146 5.03 -3.97 -2.60
C LEU A 146 6.32 -3.26 -2.22
N THR A 147 7.18 -3.02 -3.19
CA THR A 147 8.49 -2.40 -2.96
C THR A 147 8.67 -1.19 -3.86
N SER A 148 9.24 -0.12 -3.31
CA SER A 148 9.73 1.02 -4.09
C SER A 148 11.14 1.39 -3.68
N ARG A 149 11.88 2.01 -4.61
CA ARG A 149 13.25 2.46 -4.44
C ARG A 149 13.41 3.87 -5.01
N ALA A 150 14.06 4.73 -4.26
CA ALA A 150 14.42 6.07 -4.69
C ALA A 150 15.90 6.33 -4.39
N VAL A 151 16.58 7.04 -5.28
CA VAL A 151 18.02 7.34 -5.16
C VAL A 151 18.20 8.86 -5.17
N ALA A 152 19.05 9.36 -4.28
CA ALA A 152 19.47 10.76 -4.26
C ALA A 152 21.00 10.87 -4.29
N ALA A 153 21.49 11.94 -4.90
CA ALA A 153 22.91 12.27 -4.90
C ALA A 153 23.28 13.03 -3.62
N LEU A 154 24.30 12.53 -2.91
CA LEU A 154 24.95 13.21 -1.81
C LEU A 154 26.04 14.11 -2.41
N HIS A 155 25.73 15.39 -2.53
CA HIS A 155 26.72 16.39 -2.94
C HIS A 155 27.62 16.66 -1.73
N SER A 156 28.93 16.51 -1.94
CA SER A 156 29.99 16.80 -0.96
C SER A 156 30.18 18.30 -0.77
#